data_AF-A0A6M5YIH7-F1
#
_entry.id   AF-A0A6M5YIH7-F1
#
_cell.length_a   1.000
_cell.length_b   1.000
_cell.length_c   1.000
_cell.angle_alpha   90.00
_cell.angle_beta   90.00
_cell.angle_gamma   90.00
#
_symmetry.space_group_name_H-M   'P 1'
#
loop_
_entity.id
_entity.type
_entity.pdbx_description
1 polymer ?
#
loop_
_entity_poly.entity_id
_entity_poly.type
_entity_poly.pdbx_seq_one_letter_code
_entity_poly.pdbx_strand_id
1 'polypeptide(L)'
;MLAVLAAGAWFDRVGVISHANYERIRPGMNLAQVERLLGGPGTEALEKHLPGVVDWDVPVDHPKRVKAVVSGEQYFCWDDRGTEIIISLRAGVVSEKWYYEPSL
;
A
#
# COMPACT_ATOMS: atom_id res chain seq x y z
N MET A 1 14.11 28.41 14.65
CA MET A 1 14.31 26.99 14.23
C MET A 1 13.32 26.09 14.99
N LEU A 2 12.01 26.32 14.83
CA LEU A 2 10.94 25.60 15.55
C LEU A 2 9.80 25.16 14.59
N ALA A 3 9.56 25.91 13.52
CA ALA A 3 8.53 25.58 12.53
C ALA A 3 8.81 24.27 11.74
N VAL A 4 10.08 23.92 11.51
CA VAL A 4 10.46 22.71 10.76
C VAL A 4 10.16 21.43 11.55
N LEU A 5 10.25 21.47 12.89
CA LEU A 5 9.97 20.31 13.74
C LEU A 5 8.47 20.01 13.85
N ALA A 6 7.62 21.04 13.82
CA ALA A 6 6.17 20.87 13.89
C ALA A 6 5.58 20.24 12.62
N ALA A 7 6.15 20.54 11.44
CA ALA A 7 5.73 19.93 10.18
C ALA A 7 6.09 18.43 10.12
N GLY A 8 7.32 18.05 10.51
CA GLY A 8 7.76 16.65 10.54
C GLY A 8 6.90 15.78 11.47
N ALA A 9 6.57 16.29 12.66
CA ALA A 9 5.75 15.56 13.63
C ALA A 9 4.30 15.31 13.15
N TRP A 10 3.77 16.13 12.24
CA TRP A 10 2.42 15.93 11.68
C TRP A 10 2.37 14.78 10.66
N PHE A 11 3.41 14.66 9.82
CA PHE A 11 3.55 13.56 8.86
C PHE A 11 3.81 12.20 9.54
N ASP A 12 4.37 12.23 10.76
CA ASP A 12 4.65 11.03 11.56
C ASP A 12 3.45 10.48 12.35
N ARG A 13 2.27 11.11 12.24
CA ARG A 13 1.07 10.72 12.98
C ARG A 13 0.57 9.35 12.51
N VAL A 14 0.65 8.36 13.40
CA VAL A 14 -0.01 7.06 13.25
C VAL A 14 -1.52 7.24 13.21
N GLY A 15 -2.20 6.39 12.45
CA GLY A 15 -3.66 6.36 12.38
C GLY A 15 -4.24 7.16 11.21
N VAL A 16 -3.42 7.42 10.19
CA VAL A 16 -3.82 8.15 8.97
C VAL A 16 -3.14 7.49 7.77
N ILE A 17 -3.85 7.42 6.64
CA ILE A 17 -3.29 7.00 5.36
C ILE A 17 -2.35 8.10 4.87
N SER A 18 -1.06 7.77 4.74
CA SER A 18 -0.03 8.70 4.28
C SER A 18 1.17 7.94 3.74
N HIS A 19 1.96 8.57 2.88
CA HIS A 19 3.23 8.02 2.40
C HIS A 19 4.18 7.64 3.57
N ALA A 20 4.22 8.43 4.64
CA ALA A 20 5.07 8.15 5.80
C ALA A 20 4.64 6.87 6.55
N ASN A 21 3.33 6.65 6.75
CA ASN A 21 2.85 5.41 7.36
C ASN A 21 2.96 4.21 6.41
N TYR A 22 2.78 4.42 5.10
CA TYR A 22 3.09 3.41 4.09
C TYR A 22 4.55 2.94 4.19
N GLU A 23 5.51 3.86 4.33
CA GLU A 23 6.93 3.52 4.48
C GLU A 23 7.21 2.69 5.74
N ARG A 24 6.43 2.88 6.81
CA ARG A 24 6.56 2.10 8.05
C ARG A 24 6.04 0.67 7.93
N ILE A 25 5.21 0.34 6.94
CA ILE A 25 4.78 -1.03 6.67
C ILE A 25 5.99 -1.84 6.19
N ARG A 26 6.28 -2.95 6.87
CA ARG A 26 7.41 -3.85 6.56
C ARG A 26 6.93 -5.29 6.34
N PRO A 27 7.66 -6.08 5.51
CA PRO A 27 7.43 -7.50 5.42
C PRO A 27 7.45 -8.16 6.81
N GLY A 28 6.56 -9.12 7.03
CA GLY A 28 6.41 -9.81 8.32
C GLY A 28 5.44 -9.16 9.30
N MET A 29 4.95 -7.94 9.05
CA MET A 29 3.84 -7.37 9.82
C MET A 29 2.54 -8.12 9.55
N ASN A 30 1.68 -8.31 10.54
CA ASN A 30 0.32 -8.83 10.33
C ASN A 30 -0.68 -7.71 10.01
N LEU A 31 -1.89 -8.08 9.60
CA LEU A 31 -2.95 -7.12 9.24
C LEU A 31 -3.25 -6.11 10.36
N ALA A 32 -3.40 -6.57 11.60
CA ALA A 32 -3.71 -5.72 12.74
C ALA A 32 -2.59 -4.69 13.07
N GLN A 33 -1.33 -4.99 12.75
CA GLN A 33 -0.25 -4.01 12.84
C GLN A 33 -0.40 -2.92 11.77
N VAL A 34 -0.75 -3.31 10.54
CA VAL A 34 -0.97 -2.35 9.44
C VAL A 34 -2.21 -1.48 9.70
N GLU A 35 -3.32 -2.06 10.13
CA GLU A 35 -4.55 -1.33 10.46
C GLU A 35 -4.32 -0.27 11.56
N ARG A 36 -3.48 -0.58 12.55
CA ARG A 36 -3.07 0.39 13.57
C ARG A 36 -2.25 1.54 12.99
N LEU A 37 -1.36 1.25 12.03
CA LEU A 37 -0.58 2.29 11.34
C LEU A 37 -1.48 3.22 10.52
N LEU A 38 -2.46 2.65 9.82
CA LEU A 38 -3.31 3.37 8.86
C LEU A 38 -4.60 3.94 9.47
N GLY A 39 -4.94 3.57 10.70
CA GLY A 39 -6.03 4.17 11.47
C GLY A 39 -7.39 3.53 11.30
N GLY A 40 -7.45 2.32 10.76
CA GLY A 40 -8.70 1.61 10.54
C GLY A 40 -8.53 0.31 9.78
N PRO A 41 -9.62 -0.48 9.69
CA PRO A 41 -9.62 -1.73 8.94
C PRO A 41 -9.41 -1.48 7.45
N GLY A 42 -8.67 -2.37 6.80
CA GLY A 42 -8.57 -2.40 5.34
C GLY A 42 -9.79 -3.07 4.73
N THR A 43 -10.12 -2.73 3.47
CA THR A 43 -11.12 -3.46 2.70
C THR A 43 -10.45 -4.64 2.02
N GLU A 44 -10.95 -5.86 2.23
CA GLU A 44 -10.44 -7.04 1.53
C GLU A 44 -10.80 -6.96 0.03
N ALA A 45 -9.81 -7.19 -0.82
CA ALA A 45 -9.94 -7.12 -2.26
C ALA A 45 -9.68 -8.48 -2.92
N LEU A 46 -10.30 -8.71 -4.08
CA LEU A 46 -9.96 -9.84 -4.94
C LEU A 46 -8.80 -9.44 -5.87
N GLU A 47 -7.91 -10.38 -6.18
CA GLU A 47 -6.76 -10.13 -7.07
C GLU A 47 -7.16 -9.47 -8.40
N LYS A 48 -8.28 -9.91 -8.99
CA LYS A 48 -8.82 -9.37 -10.25
C LYS A 48 -9.27 -7.90 -10.18
N HIS A 49 -9.38 -7.33 -8.97
CA HIS A 49 -9.74 -5.93 -8.74
C HIS A 49 -8.53 -5.07 -8.40
N LEU A 50 -7.33 -5.65 -8.28
CA LEU A 50 -6.12 -4.88 -8.01
C LEU A 50 -5.69 -4.09 -9.26
N PRO A 51 -5.08 -2.91 -9.07
CA PRO A 51 -4.45 -2.19 -10.16
C PRO A 51 -3.41 -3.05 -10.88
N GLY A 52 -3.37 -2.90 -12.20
CA GLY A 52 -2.39 -3.57 -13.05
C GLY A 52 -1.17 -2.68 -13.32
N VAL A 53 0.02 -3.27 -13.25
CA VAL A 53 1.28 -2.65 -13.69
C VAL A 53 1.83 -3.38 -14.91
N VAL A 54 2.41 -2.62 -15.84
CA VAL A 54 3.08 -3.17 -17.01
C VAL A 54 4.38 -3.84 -16.56
N ASP A 55 4.54 -5.12 -16.92
CA ASP A 55 5.79 -5.84 -16.80
C ASP A 55 6.67 -5.51 -18.03
N TRP A 56 7.70 -4.68 -17.81
CA TRP A 56 8.61 -4.24 -18.87
C TRP A 56 9.61 -5.30 -19.31
N ASP A 57 9.76 -6.37 -18.54
CA ASP A 57 10.61 -7.52 -18.89
C ASP A 57 9.89 -8.49 -19.84
N VAL A 58 8.60 -8.26 -20.11
CA VAL A 58 7.74 -9.08 -20.96
C VAL A 58 7.50 -8.39 -22.31
N PRO A 59 7.58 -9.12 -23.45
CA PRO A 59 7.28 -8.56 -24.77
C PRO A 59 5.93 -7.85 -24.87
N VAL A 60 5.87 -6.81 -25.71
CA VAL A 60 4.72 -5.90 -25.86
C VAL A 60 3.40 -6.61 -26.16
N ASP A 61 3.47 -7.67 -26.95
CA ASP A 61 2.37 -8.47 -27.48
C ASP A 61 2.01 -9.69 -26.60
N HIS A 62 2.71 -9.89 -25.49
CA HIS A 62 2.46 -11.03 -24.62
C HIS A 62 1.15 -10.86 -23.81
N PRO A 63 0.28 -11.90 -23.74
CA PRO A 63 -1.03 -11.79 -23.09
C PRO A 63 -0.97 -11.56 -21.56
N LYS A 64 0.19 -11.79 -20.93
CA LYS A 64 0.44 -11.57 -19.49
C LYS A 64 1.30 -10.35 -19.19
N ARG A 65 1.30 -9.35 -20.07
CA ARG A 65 2.13 -8.15 -19.89
C ARG A 65 1.68 -7.28 -18.72
N VAL A 66 0.42 -7.38 -18.30
CA VAL A 66 -0.10 -6.67 -17.13
C VAL A 66 -0.21 -7.66 -15.98
N LYS A 67 0.39 -7.31 -14.83
CA LYS A 67 0.30 -8.05 -13.57
C LYS A 67 -0.24 -7.16 -12.47
N ALA A 68 -0.79 -7.73 -11.40
CA ALA A 68 -1.21 -6.95 -10.24
C ALA A 68 -0.03 -6.20 -9.60
N VAL A 69 -0.30 -5.04 -9.01
CA VAL A 69 0.72 -4.22 -8.31
C VAL A 69 1.31 -4.89 -7.08
N VAL A 70 0.62 -5.89 -6.52
CA VAL A 70 1.10 -6.77 -5.45
C VAL A 70 0.69 -8.21 -5.72
N SER A 71 1.44 -9.16 -5.19
CA SER A 71 1.17 -10.61 -5.27
C SER A 71 1.10 -11.24 -3.88
N GLY A 72 0.13 -12.13 -3.64
CA GLY A 72 -0.01 -12.84 -2.36
C GLY A 72 -1.21 -13.77 -2.31
N GLU A 73 -1.66 -14.08 -1.10
CA GLU A 73 -2.81 -14.94 -0.82
C GLU A 73 -4.07 -14.13 -0.47
N GLN A 74 -3.87 -13.01 0.23
CA GLN A 74 -4.94 -12.08 0.62
C GLN A 74 -4.50 -10.65 0.32
N TYR A 75 -5.47 -9.77 0.06
CA TYR A 75 -5.21 -8.40 -0.36
C TYR A 75 -6.09 -7.44 0.43
N PHE A 76 -5.50 -6.35 0.91
CA PHE A 76 -6.21 -5.33 1.66
C PHE A 76 -5.88 -3.95 1.10
N CYS A 77 -6.91 -3.13 0.91
CA CYS A 77 -6.82 -1.78 0.39
C CYS A 77 -7.33 -0.75 1.42
N TRP A 78 -6.63 0.37 1.47
CA TRP A 78 -7.04 1.60 2.15
C TRP A 78 -7.05 2.73 1.13
N ASP A 79 -8.19 3.41 0.99
CA ASP A 79 -8.33 4.60 0.15
C ASP A 79 -8.80 5.78 1.02
N ASP A 80 -8.12 6.91 0.91
CA ASP A 80 -8.58 8.20 1.46
C ASP A 80 -8.28 9.31 0.47
N ARG A 81 -9.35 9.88 -0.11
CA ARG A 81 -9.32 11.05 -1.00
C ARG A 81 -8.35 10.90 -2.18
N GLY A 82 -8.26 9.69 -2.73
CA GLY A 82 -7.40 9.35 -3.87
C GLY A 82 -5.97 8.94 -3.50
N THR A 83 -5.63 8.93 -2.22
CA THR A 83 -4.43 8.22 -1.74
C THR A 83 -4.80 6.77 -1.46
N GLU A 84 -4.10 5.85 -2.11
CA GLU A 84 -4.38 4.42 -2.01
C GLU A 84 -3.14 3.67 -1.48
N ILE A 85 -3.36 2.79 -0.51
CA ILE A 85 -2.38 1.81 -0.03
C ILE A 85 -2.96 0.42 -0.22
N ILE A 86 -2.20 -0.44 -0.88
CA ILE A 86 -2.54 -1.86 -1.03
C ILE A 86 -1.42 -2.70 -0.42
N ILE A 87 -1.79 -3.73 0.34
CA ILE A 87 -0.85 -4.77 0.78
C ILE A 87 -1.31 -6.14 0.27
N SER A 88 -0.34 -7.03 0.10
CA SER A 88 -0.63 -8.47 0.04
C SER A 88 -0.13 -9.16 1.30
N LEU A 89 -0.88 -10.17 1.76
CA LEU A 89 -0.45 -11.08 2.81
C LEU A 89 -0.08 -12.44 2.21
N ARG A 90 0.93 -13.09 2.80
CA ARG A 90 1.28 -14.49 2.57
C ARG A 90 1.53 -15.14 3.93
N ALA A 91 0.87 -16.26 4.21
CA ALA A 91 0.88 -16.87 5.54
C ALA A 91 0.53 -15.88 6.68
N GLY A 92 -0.42 -14.97 6.41
CA GLY A 92 -0.93 -14.00 7.39
C GLY A 92 -0.04 -12.79 7.69
N VAL A 93 1.07 -12.62 6.97
CA VAL A 93 1.96 -11.45 7.12
C VAL A 93 2.19 -10.74 5.80
N VAL A 94 2.50 -9.44 5.86
CA VAL A 94 2.80 -8.61 4.69
C VAL A 94 3.93 -9.23 3.88
N SER A 95 3.67 -9.47 2.60
CA SER A 95 4.68 -9.86 1.61
C SER A 95 5.07 -8.70 0.71
N GLU A 96 4.09 -7.96 0.19
CA GLU A 96 4.30 -6.83 -0.71
C GLU A 96 3.37 -5.68 -0.33
N LYS A 97 3.73 -4.48 -0.80
CA LYS A 97 2.95 -3.27 -0.59
C LYS A 97 3.07 -2.37 -1.81
N TRP A 98 2.03 -1.58 -2.05
CA TRP A 98 1.96 -0.58 -3.11
C TRP A 98 1.29 0.68 -2.59
N TYR A 99 1.73 1.83 -3.12
CA TYR A 99 1.24 3.16 -2.77
C TYR A 99 0.94 3.93 -4.04
N TYR A 100 -0.15 4.67 -4.01
CA TYR A 100 -0.50 5.62 -5.05
C TYR A 100 -1.05 6.90 -4.45
N GLU A 101 -0.63 8.02 -5.02
CA GLU A 101 -1.25 9.33 -4.82
C GLU A 101 -1.20 10.08 -6.16
N PRO A 102 -2.18 10.95 -6.46
CA PRO A 102 -2.14 11.77 -7.67
C PRO A 102 -0.94 12.72 -7.63
N SER A 103 -0.08 12.65 -8.63
CA SER A 103 0.98 13.64 -8.83
C SER A 103 0.38 14.96 -9.34
N LEU A 104 0.59 16.06 -8.61
CA LEU A 104 0.27 17.43 -9.03
C LEU A 104 1.28 17.96 -10.05
#